data_AF-A0A9D1NHU9-F1
#
_entry.id   AF-A0A9D1NHU9-F1
#
_cell.length_a   1.000
_cell.length_b   1.000
_cell.length_c   1.000
_cell.angle_alpha   90.00
_cell.angle_beta   90.00
_cell.angle_gamma   90.00
#
_symmetry.space_group_name_H-M   'P 1'
#
loop_
_entity.id
_entity.type
_entity.pdbx_description
1 polymer ?
#
loop_
_entity_poly.entity_id
_entity_poly.type
_entity_poly.pdbx_seq_one_letter_code
_entity_poly.pdbx_strand_id
1 'polypeptide(L)'
;MDVNVISFPNLNLHLTVNRVAFTLFGKPVYWYGIIIAVGFVLGVLYAFWRARKEGLPSDTVFDLVLWGLPTCIICARIFYVIGDPSVLAGGFWKIIAVWEGGIAIYGAMIGAVIVGVTYCKVKKLNMGT
;
A
#
# COMPACT_ATOMS: atom_id res chain seq x y z
N MET A 1 -24.02 3.44 -13.65
CA MET A 1 -23.10 2.31 -13.38
C MET A 1 -22.26 2.13 -14.62
N ASP A 2 -21.09 2.77 -14.66
CA ASP A 2 -20.27 2.85 -15.87
C ASP A 2 -19.56 1.52 -16.12
N VAL A 3 -20.26 0.62 -16.80
CA VAL A 3 -19.65 -0.56 -17.40
C VAL A 3 -18.72 -0.09 -18.52
N ASN A 4 -17.42 -0.05 -18.23
CA ASN A 4 -16.41 0.19 -19.26
C ASN A 4 -16.35 -1.06 -20.16
N VAL A 5 -16.96 -0.96 -21.33
CA VAL A 5 -16.95 -2.04 -22.33
C VAL A 5 -15.67 -1.91 -23.15
N ILE A 6 -14.66 -2.73 -22.83
CA ILE A 6 -13.46 -2.84 -23.66
C ILE A 6 -13.84 -3.73 -24.84
N SER A 7 -13.97 -3.12 -26.02
CA SER A 7 -14.36 -3.79 -27.26
C SER A 7 -13.15 -3.92 -28.18
N PHE A 8 -12.83 -5.14 -28.60
CA PHE A 8 -11.79 -5.40 -29.59
C PHE A 8 -12.47 -5.64 -30.96
N PRO A 9 -12.58 -4.61 -31.82
CA PRO A 9 -13.37 -4.70 -33.06
C PRO A 9 -12.88 -5.78 -34.04
N ASN A 10 -11.59 -6.11 -34.03
CA ASN A 10 -11.03 -7.18 -34.89
C ASN A 10 -11.15 -8.60 -34.29
N LEU A 11 -11.67 -8.75 -33.07
CA LEU A 11 -11.73 -10.02 -32.35
C LEU A 11 -13.14 -10.39 -31.85
N ASN A 12 -14.16 -9.58 -32.19
CA ASN A 12 -15.55 -9.71 -31.72
C ASN A 12 -15.68 -9.98 -30.20
N LEU A 13 -14.76 -9.43 -29.41
CA LEU A 13 -14.66 -9.65 -27.97
C LEU A 13 -15.06 -8.37 -27.25
N HIS A 14 -16.12 -8.46 -26.46
CA HIS A 14 -16.63 -7.37 -25.61
C HIS A 14 -16.48 -7.78 -24.15
N LEU A 15 -15.46 -7.23 -23.47
CA LEU A 15 -15.21 -7.52 -22.06
C LEU A 15 -15.81 -6.40 -21.21
N THR A 16 -16.83 -6.73 -20.41
CA THR A 16 -17.45 -5.82 -19.44
C THR A 16 -16.71 -5.94 -18.11
N VAL A 17 -15.66 -5.14 -17.90
CA VAL A 17 -14.89 -5.17 -16.64
C VAL A 17 -15.41 -4.09 -15.70
N ASN A 18 -16.05 -4.51 -14.61
CA ASN A 18 -16.46 -3.60 -13.54
C ASN A 18 -15.26 -3.29 -12.62
N ARG A 19 -15.07 -2.03 -12.27
CA ARG A 19 -14.01 -1.60 -11.32
C ARG A 19 -14.34 -2.00 -9.88
N VAL A 20 -15.63 -2.11 -9.55
CA VAL A 20 -16.13 -2.53 -8.23
C VAL A 20 -16.28 -4.04 -8.24
N ALA A 21 -15.62 -4.71 -7.29
CA ALA A 21 -15.70 -6.16 -7.13
C ALA A 21 -17.00 -6.55 -6.40
N PHE A 22 -17.26 -5.93 -5.25
CA PHE A 22 -18.49 -6.11 -4.49
C PHE A 22 -18.74 -4.89 -3.60
N THR A 23 -19.97 -4.72 -3.11
CA THR A 23 -20.33 -3.69 -2.13
C THR A 23 -20.46 -4.34 -0.76
N LEU A 24 -19.83 -3.75 0.25
CA LEU A 24 -19.93 -4.21 1.64
C LEU A 24 -20.45 -3.05 2.49
N PHE A 25 -21.56 -3.25 3.21
CA PHE A 25 -22.20 -2.21 4.03
C PHE A 25 -22.42 -0.85 3.29
N GLY A 26 -22.74 -0.89 1.99
CA GLY A 26 -22.94 0.31 1.19
C GLY A 26 -21.64 1.03 0.76
N LYS A 27 -20.46 0.47 1.04
CA LYS A 27 -19.17 0.95 0.54
C LYS A 27 -18.70 0.07 -0.64
N PRO A 28 -18.36 0.66 -1.81
CA PRO A 28 -17.83 -0.11 -2.93
C PRO A 28 -16.39 -0.56 -2.66
N VAL A 29 -16.13 -1.86 -2.80
CA VAL A 29 -14.79 -2.45 -2.75
C VAL A 29 -14.28 -2.60 -4.17
N TYR A 30 -13.12 -2.00 -4.45
CA TYR A 30 -12.53 -1.99 -5.78
C TYR A 30 -11.53 -3.12 -5.98
N TRP A 31 -11.43 -3.63 -7.22
CA TRP A 31 -10.46 -4.68 -7.57
C TRP A 31 -9.01 -4.31 -7.27
N TYR A 32 -8.61 -3.05 -7.47
CA TYR A 32 -7.24 -2.63 -7.17
C TYR A 32 -6.89 -2.82 -5.69
N GLY A 33 -7.84 -2.58 -4.78
CA GLY A 33 -7.63 -2.77 -3.34
C GLY A 33 -7.43 -4.24 -2.98
N ILE A 34 -8.19 -5.13 -3.61
CA ILE A 34 -8.06 -6.59 -3.44
C ILE A 34 -6.68 -7.05 -3.91
N ILE A 35 -6.25 -6.62 -5.10
CA ILE A 35 -4.96 -7.00 -5.67
C ILE A 35 -3.81 -6.51 -4.78
N ILE A 36 -3.88 -5.27 -4.27
CA ILE A 36 -2.87 -4.73 -3.35
C ILE A 36 -2.85 -5.51 -2.02
N ALA A 37 -4.02 -5.84 -1.46
CA ALA A 37 -4.10 -6.60 -0.21
C ALA A 37 -3.49 -8.00 -0.36
N VAL A 38 -3.79 -8.69 -1.46
CA VAL A 38 -3.19 -10.00 -1.78
C VAL A 38 -1.69 -9.88 -1.96
N GLY A 39 -1.22 -8.87 -2.70
CA GLY A 39 0.22 -8.61 -2.89
C GLY A 39 0.94 -8.34 -1.57
N PHE A 40 0.32 -7.58 -0.66
CA PHE A 40 0.85 -7.32 0.67
C PHE A 40 0.98 -8.61 1.51
N VAL A 41 -0.07 -9.43 1.55
CA VAL A 41 -0.05 -10.72 2.26
C VAL A 41 1.04 -11.64 1.71
N LEU A 42 1.16 -11.76 0.39
CA LEU A 42 2.21 -12.53 -0.26
C LEU A 42 3.61 -12.00 0.06
N GLY A 43 3.80 -10.68 0.09
CA GLY A 43 5.06 -10.04 0.47
C GLY A 43 5.46 -10.37 1.91
N VAL A 44 4.51 -10.33 2.85
CA VAL A 44 4.73 -10.69 4.25
C VAL A 44 5.08 -12.18 4.39
N LEU A 45 4.34 -13.07 3.71
CA LEU A 45 4.64 -14.51 3.70
C LEU A 45 6.04 -14.79 3.14
N TYR A 46 6.42 -14.10 2.06
CA TYR A 46 7.76 -14.20 1.50
C TYR A 46 8.84 -13.71 2.48
N ALA A 47 8.59 -12.62 3.21
CA ALA A 47 9.48 -12.12 4.25
C ALA A 47 9.66 -13.14 5.39
N PHE A 48 8.59 -13.80 5.84
CA PHE A 48 8.68 -14.89 6.82
C PHE A 48 9.48 -16.09 6.29
N TRP A 49 9.22 -16.50 5.05
CA TRP A 49 9.95 -17.60 4.44
C TRP A 49 11.45 -17.29 4.32
N ARG A 50 11.80 -16.04 3.94
CA ARG A 50 13.19 -15.57 3.88
C ARG A 50 13.83 -15.51 5.26
N ALA A 51 13.15 -14.91 6.24
CA ALA A 51 13.64 -14.81 7.61
C ALA A 51 13.96 -16.18 8.20
N ARG A 52 13.09 -17.18 7.96
CA ARG A 52 13.34 -18.57 8.37
C ARG A 52 14.58 -19.17 7.71
N LYS A 53 14.84 -18.85 6.43
CA LYS A 53 16.02 -19.33 5.70
C LYS A 53 17.31 -18.70 6.23
N GLU A 54 17.28 -17.42 6.61
CA GLU A 54 18.42 -16.67 7.15
C GLU A 54 18.61 -16.89 8.67
N GLY A 55 17.79 -17.73 9.31
CA GLY A 55 17.85 -17.97 10.76
C GLY A 55 17.43 -16.77 11.61
N LEU A 56 16.75 -15.79 11.02
CA LEU A 56 16.24 -14.62 11.74
C LEU A 56 15.00 -15.00 12.56
N PRO A 57 14.85 -14.47 13.78
CA PRO A 57 13.65 -14.71 14.58
C PRO A 57 12.43 -14.12 13.86
N SER A 58 11.33 -14.88 13.82
CA SER A 58 10.06 -14.49 13.18
C SER A 58 9.49 -13.17 13.71
N ASP A 59 9.81 -12.83 14.96
CA ASP A 59 9.44 -11.56 15.60
C ASP A 59 9.98 -10.36 14.82
N THR A 60 11.13 -10.52 14.15
CA THR A 60 11.74 -9.48 13.33
C THR A 60 10.82 -9.02 12.20
N VAL A 61 10.15 -9.96 11.53
CA VAL A 61 9.23 -9.67 10.42
C VAL A 61 7.95 -9.04 10.95
N PHE A 62 7.42 -9.55 12.07
CA PHE A 62 6.25 -8.95 12.73
C PHE A 62 6.53 -7.53 13.19
N ASP A 63 7.66 -7.27 13.84
CA ASP A 63 8.08 -5.93 14.26
C ASP A 63 8.17 -4.98 13.07
N LEU A 64 8.77 -5.44 11.97
CA LEU A 64 8.93 -4.61 10.76
C LEU A 64 7.58 -4.28 10.13
N VAL A 65 6.64 -5.23 10.10
CA VAL A 65 5.27 -4.97 9.62
C VAL A 65 4.53 -4.02 10.56
N LEU A 66 4.63 -4.25 11.87
CA LEU A 66 3.91 -3.48 12.90
C LEU A 66 4.38 -2.02 12.95
N TRP A 67 5.68 -1.77 12.80
CA TRP A 67 6.25 -0.42 12.73
C TRP A 67 6.19 0.16 11.30
N GLY A 68 6.39 -0.67 10.29
CA GLY A 68 6.46 -0.24 8.89
C GLY A 68 5.13 0.24 8.34
N LEU A 69 4.03 -0.48 8.59
CA LEU A 69 2.69 -0.08 8.15
C LEU A 69 2.29 1.33 8.58
N PRO A 70 2.29 1.69 9.88
CA PRO A 70 1.90 3.02 10.32
C PRO A 70 2.84 4.10 9.79
N THR A 71 4.16 3.87 9.78
CA THR A 71 5.12 4.84 9.22
C THR A 71 4.91 5.06 7.73
N CYS A 72 4.64 4.00 6.94
CA CYS A 72 4.36 4.12 5.52
C CYS A 72 3.08 4.94 5.26
N ILE A 73 2.02 4.71 6.04
CA ILE A 73 0.76 5.46 5.93
C ILE A 73 0.99 6.95 6.24
N ILE A 74 1.74 7.26 7.31
CA ILE A 74 2.08 8.63 7.68
C ILE A 74 2.89 9.31 6.59
N CYS A 75 3.97 8.69 6.09
CA CYS A 75 4.79 9.24 5.02
C CYS A 75 4.00 9.43 3.71
N ALA A 76 3.13 8.47 3.35
CA ALA A 76 2.27 8.58 2.19
C ALA A 76 1.31 9.77 2.28
N ARG A 77 0.81 10.06 3.49
CA ARG A 77 -0.08 11.20 3.70
C ARG A 77 0.66 12.52 3.68
N ILE A 78 1.81 12.62 4.33
CA ILE A 78 2.66 13.82 4.29
C ILE A 78 3.03 14.16 2.84
N PHE A 79 3.44 13.15 2.06
CA PHE A 79 3.82 13.37 0.66
C PHE A 79 2.64 13.84 -0.20
N TYR A 80 1.44 13.32 0.05
CA TYR A 80 0.22 13.80 -0.63
C TYR A 80 -0.08 15.27 -0.29
N VAL A 81 0.03 15.65 0.98
CA VAL A 81 -0.23 17.02 1.46
C VAL A 81 0.78 18.02 0.88
N ILE A 82 2.03 17.61 0.69
CA ILE A 82 3.05 18.44 0.02
C ILE A 82 2.73 18.61 -1.47
N GLY A 83 2.23 17.56 -2.11
CA GLY A 83 1.89 17.57 -3.54
C GLY A 83 0.63 18.37 -3.87
N ASP A 84 -0.28 18.56 -2.91
CA ASP A 84 -1.52 19.31 -3.11
C ASP A 84 -1.74 20.35 -2.00
N PRO A 85 -1.25 21.59 -2.20
CA PRO A 85 -1.40 22.69 -1.23
C PRO A 85 -2.87 23.03 -0.91
N SER A 86 -3.82 22.66 -1.76
CA SER A 86 -5.25 22.92 -1.54
C SER A 86 -5.83 22.10 -0.38
N VAL A 87 -5.23 20.94 -0.08
CA VAL A 87 -5.58 20.08 1.07
C VAL A 87 -5.26 20.80 2.39
N LEU A 88 -4.20 21.61 2.40
CA LEU A 88 -3.80 22.41 3.56
C LEU A 88 -4.82 23.52 3.86
N ALA A 89 -5.38 24.13 2.81
CA ALA A 89 -6.41 25.17 2.92
C ALA A 89 -7.77 24.63 3.40
N GLY A 90 -8.02 23.33 3.24
CA GLY A 90 -9.24 22.65 3.68
C GLY A 90 -9.31 22.32 5.18
N GLY A 91 -8.28 22.67 5.96
CA GLY A 91 -8.22 22.49 7.43
C GLY A 91 -7.47 21.24 7.90
N PHE A 92 -6.97 21.27 9.14
CA PHE A 92 -6.14 20.20 9.75
C PHE A 92 -6.80 18.81 9.74
N TRP A 93 -8.14 18.73 9.81
CA TRP A 93 -8.85 17.46 9.83
C TRP A 93 -8.73 16.70 8.50
N LYS A 94 -8.68 17.42 7.37
CA LYS A 94 -8.47 16.83 6.04
C LYS A 94 -7.06 16.28 5.88
N ILE A 95 -6.08 16.72 6.66
CA ILE A 95 -4.72 16.17 6.62
C ILE A 95 -4.70 14.73 7.15
N ILE A 96 -5.55 14.40 8.13
CA ILE A 96 -5.59 13.08 8.78
C ILE A 96 -6.61 12.13 8.12
N ALA A 97 -7.54 12.65 7.33
CA ALA A 97 -8.59 11.88 6.67
C ALA A 97 -8.06 10.96 5.53
N VAL A 98 -7.40 9.86 5.90
CA VAL A 98 -6.86 8.85 4.96
C VAL A 98 -7.98 8.10 4.21
N TRP A 99 -9.19 8.06 4.81
CA TRP A 99 -10.36 7.35 4.28
C TRP A 99 -11.12 8.10 3.18
N GLU A 100 -10.87 9.40 3.00
CA GLU A 100 -11.48 10.19 1.91
C GLU A 100 -10.75 10.03 0.56
N GLY A 101 -9.63 9.29 0.56
CA GLY A 101 -8.71 9.20 -0.55
C GLY A 101 -7.52 10.17 -0.40
N GLY A 102 -6.61 10.15 -1.38
CA GLY A 102 -5.40 10.98 -1.35
C GLY A 102 -4.20 10.33 -0.65
N ILE A 103 -3.85 9.12 -1.06
CA ILE A 103 -2.62 8.47 -0.60
C ILE A 103 -1.62 8.52 -1.75
N ALA A 104 -0.49 9.18 -1.54
CA ALA A 104 0.59 9.19 -2.51
C ALA A 104 1.45 7.92 -2.32
N ILE A 105 1.41 7.01 -3.30
CA ILE A 105 2.16 5.74 -3.24
C ILE A 105 3.68 5.97 -3.14
N TYR A 106 4.17 7.06 -3.73
CA TYR A 106 5.57 7.46 -3.65
C TYR A 106 6.02 7.75 -2.22
N GLY A 107 5.16 8.38 -1.41
CA GLY A 107 5.45 8.63 0.00
C GLY A 107 5.50 7.33 0.83
N ALA A 108 4.65 6.35 0.50
CA ALA A 108 4.71 5.03 1.13
C ALA A 108 6.03 4.31 0.80
N MET A 109 6.49 4.40 -0.44
CA MET A 109 7.76 3.79 -0.87
C MET A 109 8.97 4.41 -0.17
N ILE A 110 9.01 5.74 -0.03
CA ILE A 110 10.05 6.43 0.73
C ILE A 110 10.01 6.01 2.20
N GLY A 111 8.82 5.97 2.81
CA GLY A 111 8.63 5.50 4.18
C GLY A 111 9.13 4.07 4.39
N ALA A 112 8.84 3.17 3.46
CA ALA A 112 9.29 1.78 3.50
C ALA A 112 10.81 1.66 3.46
N VAL A 113 11.49 2.43 2.60
CA VAL A 113 12.96 2.46 2.52
C VAL A 113 13.55 3.01 3.82
N ILE A 114 13.01 4.10 4.36
CA ILE A 114 13.49 4.68 5.62
C ILE A 114 13.36 3.65 6.75
N VAL A 115 12.20 3.02 6.91
CA VAL A 115 11.99 2.01 7.95
C VAL A 115 12.93 0.83 7.74
N GLY A 116 13.07 0.32 6.51
CA GLY A 116 13.98 -0.79 6.21
C GLY A 116 15.44 -0.46 6.56
N VAL A 117 15.94 0.71 6.18
CA VAL A 117 17.31 1.18 6.51
C VAL A 117 17.49 1.34 8.01
N THR A 118 16.52 1.97 8.68
CA THR A 118 16.60 2.21 10.12
C THR A 118 16.57 0.90 10.89
N TYR A 119 15.72 -0.04 10.49
CA TYR A 119 15.59 -1.35 11.11
C TYR A 119 16.85 -2.21 10.93
N CYS A 120 17.44 -2.24 9.73
CA CYS A 120 18.71 -2.91 9.49
C CYS A 120 19.84 -2.32 10.34
N LYS A 121 19.91 -0.98 10.45
CA LYS A 121 20.89 -0.29 11.32
C LYS A 121 20.72 -0.64 12.79
N VAL A 122 19.49 -0.66 13.30
CA VAL A 122 19.19 -0.96 14.71
C VAL A 122 19.52 -2.41 15.06
N LYS A 123 19.19 -3.37 14.19
CA LYS A 123 19.49 -4.79 14.41
C LYS A 123 20.93 -5.20 14.06
N LYS A 124 21.78 -4.25 13.62
CA LYS A 124 23.14 -4.51 13.11
C LYS A 124 23.18 -5.64 12.06
N LEU A 125 22.12 -5.75 11.26
CA LEU A 125 22.06 -6.71 10.17
C LEU A 125 22.75 -6.08 8.96
N ASN A 126 23.70 -6.81 8.38
CA ASN A 126 24.50 -6.31 7.26
C ASN A 126 23.56 -6.02 6.08
N MET A 127 23.49 -4.76 5.64
CA MET A 127 22.81 -4.38 4.39
C MET A 127 23.73 -4.72 3.21
N GLY A 128 24.03 -5.99 3.05
CA GLY A 128 25.01 -6.46 2.10
C GLY A 128 25.24 -7.94 2.32
N THR A 129 25.21 -8.69 1.23
CA THR A 129 26.02 -9.91 1.18
C THR A 129 27.47 -9.54 1.41
#